data_AF-A0A3D0Q5A8-F1
#
_entry.id   AF-A0A3D0Q5A8-F1
#
_cell.length_a   1.000
_cell.length_b   1.000
_cell.length_c   1.000
_cell.angle_alpha   90.00
_cell.angle_beta   90.00
_cell.angle_gamma   90.00
#
_symmetry.space_group_name_H-M   'P 1'
#
loop_
_entity.id
_entity.type
_entity.pdbx_description
1 polymer ?
#
loop_
_entity_poly.entity_id
_entity_poly.type
_entity_poly.pdbx_seq_one_letter_code
_entity_poly.pdbx_strand_id
1 'polypeptide(L)'
;ATRSDLIMATGRSDYPNQVNNVLCFPFIFRGALDVRATAINDEMKVAAVEALRSVSKEPVPESVLKASNVDSLTFGKDYIIPKPMDPRLCSRIARAVAQAAIDSGVARLEVMPDYQ
;
A
#
# COMPACT_ATOMS: atom_id res chain seq x y z
N ALA A 1 8.55 33.50 3.85
CA ALA A 1 8.40 32.60 2.68
C ALA A 1 8.65 31.16 3.14
N THR A 2 7.89 30.20 2.62
CA THR A 2 8.08 28.77 2.94
C THR A 2 9.14 28.16 2.00
N ARG A 3 9.87 27.14 2.47
CA ARG A 3 10.91 26.44 1.69
C ARG A 3 10.32 25.76 0.44
N SER A 4 11.06 25.78 -0.68
CA SER A 4 10.67 25.17 -1.95
C SER A 4 10.94 23.66 -2.04
N ASP A 5 11.73 23.11 -1.12
CA ASP A 5 12.12 21.69 -1.06
C ASP A 5 11.26 20.85 -0.08
N LEU A 6 10.18 21.43 0.42
CA LEU A 6 9.32 20.78 1.41
C LEU A 6 8.35 19.79 0.74
N ILE A 7 8.34 18.56 1.27
CA ILE A 7 7.30 17.56 1.00
C ILE A 7 6.38 17.54 2.22
N MET A 8 5.08 17.70 1.98
CA MET A 8 4.07 17.75 3.05
C MET A 8 3.10 16.58 2.91
N ALA A 9 2.74 15.96 4.04
CA ALA A 9 1.76 14.90 4.13
C ALA A 9 0.91 15.09 5.38
N THR A 10 -0.39 14.79 5.30
CA THR A 10 -1.33 14.92 6.44
C THR A 10 -2.35 13.79 6.44
N GLY A 11 -3.17 13.67 7.50
CA GLY A 11 -4.33 12.77 7.49
C GLY A 11 -5.53 13.27 6.69
N ARG A 12 -5.50 14.52 6.20
CA ARG A 12 -6.65 15.15 5.54
C ARG A 12 -6.65 14.88 4.03
N SER A 13 -7.83 14.72 3.46
CA SER A 13 -8.02 14.42 2.02
C SER A 13 -8.01 15.65 1.12
N ASP A 14 -8.12 16.85 1.69
CA ASP A 14 -8.09 18.13 0.96
C ASP A 14 -6.67 18.63 0.65
N TYR A 15 -5.64 17.90 1.11
CA TYR A 15 -4.23 18.19 0.82
C TYR A 15 -3.56 17.03 0.06
N PRO A 16 -2.45 17.30 -0.65
CA PRO A 16 -1.60 16.24 -1.22
C PRO A 16 -1.10 15.26 -0.15
N ASN A 17 -0.70 14.07 -0.61
CA ASN A 17 -0.05 13.06 0.22
C ASN A 17 -0.84 12.67 1.48
N GLN A 18 -2.12 12.32 1.33
CA GLN A 18 -2.93 11.86 2.44
C GLN A 18 -2.40 10.55 3.04
N VAL A 19 -1.97 10.59 4.29
CA VAL A 19 -1.60 9.41 5.08
C VAL A 19 -2.85 8.85 5.75
N ASN A 20 -3.30 7.68 5.30
CA ASN A 20 -4.52 7.05 5.81
C ASN A 20 -4.34 5.53 5.95
N ASN A 21 -4.79 4.99 7.08
CA ASN A 21 -4.69 3.56 7.42
C ASN A 21 -5.41 2.65 6.41
N VAL A 22 -6.40 3.18 5.68
CA VAL A 22 -7.10 2.45 4.61
C VAL A 22 -6.15 1.89 3.54
N LEU A 23 -4.97 2.49 3.39
CA LEU A 23 -3.94 2.03 2.45
C LEU A 23 -3.25 0.72 2.86
N CYS A 24 -3.39 0.32 4.13
CA CYS A 24 -2.67 -0.83 4.68
C CYS A 24 -3.59 -1.83 5.36
N PHE A 25 -4.49 -1.40 6.25
CA PHE A 25 -5.22 -2.32 7.12
C PHE A 25 -6.00 -3.41 6.36
N PRO A 26 -6.77 -3.12 5.29
CA PRO A 26 -7.57 -4.14 4.64
C PRO A 26 -6.69 -5.24 4.03
N PHE A 27 -5.52 -4.85 3.55
CA PHE A 27 -4.63 -5.70 2.77
C PHE A 27 -3.65 -6.49 3.64
N ILE A 28 -3.22 -5.90 4.77
CA ILE A 28 -2.49 -6.64 5.82
C ILE A 28 -3.37 -7.75 6.36
N PHE A 29 -4.63 -7.46 6.69
CA PHE A 29 -5.56 -8.49 7.14
C PHE A 29 -5.83 -9.52 6.05
N ARG A 30 -6.01 -9.10 4.78
CA ARG A 30 -6.20 -10.03 3.66
C ARG A 30 -5.04 -11.03 3.57
N GLY A 31 -3.80 -10.56 3.50
CA GLY A 31 -2.62 -11.43 3.42
C GLY A 31 -2.46 -12.34 4.64
N ALA A 32 -2.63 -11.80 5.85
CA ALA A 32 -2.52 -12.57 7.09
C ALA A 32 -3.59 -13.68 7.18
N LEU A 33 -4.83 -13.37 6.79
CA LEU A 33 -5.94 -14.33 6.84
C LEU A 33 -5.80 -15.42 5.79
N ASP A 34 -5.33 -15.09 4.58
CA ASP A 34 -5.19 -16.06 3.48
C ASP A 34 -4.23 -17.21 3.84
N VAL A 35 -3.15 -16.91 4.58
CA VAL A 35 -2.18 -17.92 5.05
C VAL A 35 -2.38 -18.36 6.51
N ARG A 36 -3.50 -17.92 7.11
CA ARG A 36 -3.89 -18.23 8.50
C ARG A 36 -2.80 -17.89 9.53
N ALA A 37 -2.13 -16.75 9.35
CA ALA A 37 -1.07 -16.28 10.23
C ALA A 37 -1.53 -16.24 11.70
N THR A 38 -0.65 -16.62 12.62
CA THR A 38 -0.91 -16.61 14.07
C THR A 38 -0.69 -15.25 14.70
N ALA A 39 0.02 -14.35 14.01
CA ALA A 39 0.31 -12.99 14.45
C ALA A 39 0.50 -12.06 13.23
N ILE A 40 0.49 -10.74 13.49
CA ILE A 40 1.00 -9.72 12.57
C ILE A 40 2.33 -9.22 13.17
N ASN A 41 3.45 -9.69 12.63
CA ASN A 41 4.80 -9.32 13.10
C ASN A 41 5.39 -8.14 12.33
N ASP A 42 6.63 -7.77 12.64
CA ASP A 42 7.28 -6.60 12.05
C ASP A 42 7.71 -6.86 10.60
N GLU A 43 8.08 -8.10 10.27
CA GLU A 43 8.38 -8.54 8.90
C GLU A 43 7.18 -8.29 7.97
N MET A 44 5.97 -8.64 8.42
CA MET A 44 4.73 -8.38 7.68
C MET A 44 4.45 -6.88 7.50
N LYS A 45 4.72 -6.06 8.53
CA LYS A 45 4.53 -4.60 8.44
C LYS A 45 5.51 -3.97 7.46
N VAL A 46 6.78 -4.38 7.50
CA VAL A 46 7.82 -3.93 6.57
C VAL A 46 7.46 -4.33 5.14
N ALA A 47 7.03 -5.58 4.92
CA ALA A 47 6.60 -6.05 3.60
C ALA A 47 5.41 -5.24 3.05
N ALA A 48 4.45 -4.88 3.89
CA ALA A 48 3.32 -4.03 3.49
C ALA A 48 3.78 -2.63 3.06
N VAL A 49 4.71 -2.01 3.81
CA VAL A 49 5.26 -0.68 3.51
C VAL A 49 6.06 -0.70 2.21
N GLU A 50 6.90 -1.71 1.99
CA GLU A 50 7.67 -1.83 0.74
C GLU A 50 6.76 -2.07 -0.47
N ALA A 51 5.70 -2.87 -0.34
CA ALA A 51 4.70 -3.06 -1.39
C ALA A 51 3.97 -1.74 -1.71
N LEU A 52 3.54 -0.99 -0.71
CA LEU A 52 2.91 0.32 -0.87
C LEU A 52 3.84 1.31 -1.58
N ARG A 53 5.10 1.38 -1.14
CA ARG A 53 6.16 2.22 -1.72
C ARG A 53 6.41 1.88 -3.19
N SER A 54 6.42 0.59 -3.54
CA SER A 54 6.58 0.16 -4.93
C SER A 54 5.45 0.69 -5.81
N VAL A 55 4.20 0.56 -5.36
CA VAL A 55 3.02 1.03 -6.11
C VAL A 55 3.07 2.53 -6.35
N SER A 56 3.54 3.33 -5.38
CA SER A 56 3.67 4.80 -5.55
C SER A 56 4.66 5.22 -6.65
N LYS A 57 5.61 4.36 -7.01
CA LYS A 57 6.64 4.64 -8.02
C LYS A 57 6.26 4.15 -9.42
N GLU A 58 5.18 3.39 -9.54
CA GLU A 58 4.67 2.90 -10.81
C GLU A 58 3.77 3.96 -11.47
N PRO A 59 3.63 3.94 -12.82
CA PRO A 59 2.63 4.76 -13.50
C PRO A 59 1.24 4.56 -12.89
N VAL A 60 0.50 5.65 -12.72
CA VAL A 60 -0.83 5.61 -12.12
C VAL A 60 -1.86 5.22 -13.19
N PRO A 61 -2.70 4.18 -12.96
CA PRO A 61 -3.72 3.77 -13.91
C PRO A 61 -4.73 4.88 -14.20
N GLU A 62 -5.21 4.95 -15.44
CA GLU A 62 -6.23 5.92 -15.87
C GLU A 62 -7.51 5.86 -15.02
N SER A 63 -7.91 4.66 -14.58
CA SER A 63 -9.06 4.47 -13.69
C SER A 63 -8.90 5.21 -12.36
N VAL A 64 -7.68 5.27 -11.81
CA VAL A 64 -7.36 5.96 -10.55
C VAL A 64 -7.33 7.47 -10.76
N LEU A 65 -6.78 7.94 -11.89
CA LEU A 65 -6.77 9.36 -12.28
C LEU A 65 -8.21 9.89 -12.43
N LYS A 66 -9.04 9.16 -13.18
CA LYS A 66 -10.47 9.46 -13.37
C LYS A 66 -11.24 9.48 -12.06
N ALA A 67 -11.04 8.47 -11.20
CA ALA A 67 -11.69 8.41 -9.88
C ALA A 67 -11.23 9.53 -8.93
N SER A 68 -10.02 10.07 -9.14
CA SER A 68 -9.44 11.15 -8.35
C SER A 68 -9.68 12.55 -8.94
N ASN A 69 -10.34 12.64 -10.10
CA ASN A 69 -10.59 13.89 -10.83
C ASN A 69 -9.31 14.72 -11.08
N VAL A 70 -8.25 14.06 -11.55
CA VAL A 70 -6.96 14.68 -11.89
C VAL A 70 -6.43 14.15 -13.22
N ASP A 71 -5.70 14.98 -13.96
CA ASP A 71 -5.18 14.61 -15.28
C ASP A 71 -3.92 13.73 -15.20
N SER A 72 -3.10 13.90 -14.16
CA SER A 72 -1.88 13.12 -13.95
C SER A 72 -1.47 13.06 -12.49
N LEU A 73 -0.82 11.96 -12.13
CA LEU A 73 -0.13 11.76 -10.86
C LEU A 73 1.21 11.09 -11.17
N THR A 74 2.29 11.65 -10.65
CA THR A 74 3.65 11.13 -10.86
C THR A 74 4.42 11.24 -9.56
N PHE A 75 5.20 10.22 -9.23
CA PHE A 75 5.98 10.18 -8.00
C PHE A 75 6.82 11.46 -7.84
N GLY A 76 6.57 12.20 -6.76
CA GLY A 76 7.15 13.52 -6.56
C GLY A 76 6.57 14.23 -5.35
N LYS A 77 6.91 15.52 -5.19
CA LYS A 77 6.56 16.30 -3.99
C LYS A 77 5.08 16.25 -3.59
N ASP A 78 4.18 16.15 -4.57
CA ASP A 78 2.71 16.16 -4.36
C ASP A 78 2.07 14.76 -4.46
N TYR A 79 2.87 13.72 -4.73
CA TYR A 79 2.43 12.34 -4.82
C TYR A 79 3.55 11.39 -4.37
N ILE A 80 3.60 11.11 -3.07
CA ILE A 80 4.53 10.13 -2.46
C ILE A 80 3.82 8.87 -1.96
N ILE A 81 2.48 8.88 -1.95
CA ILE A 81 1.62 7.83 -1.41
C ILE A 81 0.45 7.60 -2.38
N PRO A 82 0.06 6.35 -2.67
CA PRO A 82 -0.95 6.09 -3.68
C PRO A 82 -2.35 6.44 -3.16
N LYS A 83 -3.33 6.47 -4.05
CA LYS A 83 -4.72 6.78 -3.68
C LYS A 83 -5.38 5.56 -3.02
N PRO A 84 -6.23 5.74 -1.99
CA PRO A 84 -6.91 4.65 -1.27
C PRO A 84 -7.65 3.61 -2.13
N MET A 85 -8.21 4.05 -3.27
CA MET A 85 -9.02 3.21 -4.17
C MET A 85 -8.20 2.67 -5.35
N ASP A 86 -6.87 2.70 -5.26
CA ASP A 86 -6.01 2.11 -6.29
C ASP A 86 -6.13 0.57 -6.24
N PRO A 87 -6.66 -0.07 -7.30
CA PRO A 87 -6.98 -1.49 -7.29
C PRO A 87 -5.74 -2.37 -7.12
N ARG A 88 -4.55 -1.85 -7.43
CA ARG A 88 -3.27 -2.56 -7.30
C ARG A 88 -2.91 -2.82 -5.83
N LEU A 89 -3.43 -2.04 -4.89
CA LEU A 89 -3.04 -2.14 -3.47
C LEU A 89 -3.42 -3.47 -2.86
N CYS A 90 -4.61 -3.98 -3.19
CA CYS A 90 -5.14 -5.19 -2.57
C CYS A 90 -4.26 -6.39 -2.84
N SER A 91 -4.03 -6.71 -4.11
CA SER A 91 -3.24 -7.89 -4.49
C SER A 91 -1.77 -7.75 -4.10
N ARG A 92 -1.17 -6.56 -4.30
CA ARG A 92 0.26 -6.34 -4.04
C ARG A 92 0.61 -6.39 -2.56
N ILE A 93 -0.16 -5.70 -1.71
CA ILE A 93 0.12 -5.66 -0.27
C ILE A 93 -0.26 -6.99 0.37
N ALA A 94 -1.40 -7.59 0.01
CA ALA A 94 -1.80 -8.88 0.57
C ALA A 94 -0.79 -9.99 0.23
N ARG A 95 -0.33 -10.06 -1.02
CA ARG A 95 0.71 -11.01 -1.44
C ARG A 95 2.01 -10.83 -0.65
N ALA A 96 2.49 -9.59 -0.49
CA ALA A 96 3.71 -9.30 0.24
C ALA A 96 3.60 -9.70 1.72
N VAL A 97 2.44 -9.43 2.34
CA VAL A 97 2.16 -9.79 3.73
C VAL A 97 2.05 -11.31 3.91
N ALA A 98 1.37 -12.01 3.00
CA ALA A 98 1.28 -13.46 3.01
C ALA A 98 2.67 -14.12 2.89
N GLN A 99 3.51 -13.63 1.98
CA GLN A 99 4.88 -14.12 1.84
C GLN A 99 5.69 -13.89 3.11
N ALA A 100 5.63 -12.68 3.68
CA ALA A 100 6.35 -12.37 4.92
C ALA A 100 5.87 -13.24 6.11
N ALA A 101 4.57 -13.54 6.19
CA ALA A 101 4.04 -14.44 7.20
C ALA A 101 4.56 -15.88 7.06
N ILE A 102 4.71 -16.37 5.83
CA ILE A 102 5.30 -17.68 5.53
C ILE A 102 6.79 -17.67 5.89
N ASP A 103 7.55 -16.70 5.39
CA ASP A 103 9.00 -16.61 5.57
C ASP A 103 9.41 -16.46 7.04
N SER A 104 8.59 -15.77 7.84
CA SER A 104 8.83 -15.58 9.28
C SER A 104 8.27 -16.72 10.15
N GLY A 105 7.63 -17.73 9.55
CA GLY A 105 7.14 -18.93 10.26
C GLY A 105 5.88 -18.71 11.10
N VAL A 106 5.16 -17.59 10.92
CA VAL A 106 3.89 -17.33 11.62
C VAL A 106 2.67 -17.80 10.82
N ALA A 107 2.84 -18.13 9.54
CA ALA A 107 1.79 -18.72 8.72
C ALA A 107 1.50 -20.17 9.10
N ARG A 108 0.22 -20.58 9.02
CA ARG A 108 -0.17 -21.99 9.16
C ARG A 108 -0.38 -22.69 7.83
N LEU A 109 -0.48 -21.93 6.74
CA LEU A 109 -0.48 -22.43 5.37
C LEU A 109 0.75 -21.87 4.65
N GLU A 110 1.60 -22.75 4.14
CA GLU A 110 2.82 -22.36 3.41
C GLU A 110 2.59 -22.24 1.89
N VAL A 111 1.40 -22.60 1.41
CA VAL A 111 1.03 -22.48 0.01
C VAL A 111 0.61 -21.04 -0.27
N MET A 112 1.29 -20.39 -1.22
CA MET A 112 0.95 -19.04 -1.64
C MET A 112 -0.41 -19.02 -2.37
N PRO A 113 -1.38 -18.21 -1.92
CA PRO A 113 -2.63 -17.99 -2.64
C PRO A 113 -2.41 -17.33 -4.01
N ASP A 114 -3.36 -17.52 -4.92
CA ASP A 114 -3.39 -16.76 -6.16
C ASP A 114 -3.92 -15.34 -5.90
N TYR A 115 -3.08 -14.35 -6.21
CA TYR A 115 -3.40 -12.93 -6.10
C TYR A 115 -3.49 -12.38 -7.52
N GLN A 116 -4.72 -12.17 -8.00
CA GLN A 116 -4.98 -11.54 -9.31
C GLN A 116 -4.68 -10.05 -9.32
#